data_AF-A0A1Q8BDF5-F1
#
_entry.id   AF-A0A1Q8BDF5-F1
#
_cell.length_a   1.000
_cell.length_b   1.000
_cell.length_c   1.000
_cell.angle_alpha   90.00
_cell.angle_beta   90.00
_cell.angle_gamma   90.00
#
_symmetry.space_group_name_H-M   'P 1'
#
loop_
_entity.id
_entity.type
_entity.pdbx_description
1 polymer ?
#
loop_
_entity_poly.entity_id
_entity_poly.type
_entity_poly.pdbx_seq_one_letter_code
_entity_poly.pdbx_strand_id
1 'polypeptide(L)'
;MAAETKGRESWTEEESTRTTIRQSNPLKLSRVFRFVDPQTGASQISDFPDSNPTGDTPLEIRMKHFTEIENFTFLAYTLAHELGGTTPRPIRTVTDLQVPDDEFQSFVNEAKTASLTDEELADTVLDVGINWEHFVASNDNLLIPEHPLKITDVLMQEKIDALDMITEAFVREVNLRSIEKKTGRKTDKA
;
A
#
# COMPACT_ATOMS: atom_id res chain seq x y z
N MET A 1 16.40 15.36 -25.49
CA MET A 1 16.71 16.16 -24.28
C MET A 1 15.98 15.50 -23.14
N ALA A 2 16.72 14.85 -22.23
CA ALA A 2 16.15 14.15 -21.09
C ALA A 2 15.91 15.15 -19.96
N ALA A 3 14.69 15.17 -19.41
CA ALA A 3 14.37 15.99 -18.25
C ALA A 3 14.92 15.31 -17.00
N GLU A 4 15.82 16.01 -16.31
CA GLU A 4 16.36 15.64 -15.01
C GLU A 4 15.22 15.60 -13.97
N THR A 5 15.01 14.43 -13.38
CA THR A 5 14.10 14.23 -12.25
C THR A 5 14.71 14.86 -10.99
N LYS A 6 14.00 15.82 -10.41
CA LYS A 6 14.36 16.53 -9.19
C LYS A 6 14.45 15.58 -7.99
N GLY A 7 15.66 15.51 -7.44
CA GLY A 7 15.98 15.56 -6.01
C GLY A 7 14.99 14.99 -5.00
N ARG A 8 15.32 13.80 -4.50
CA ARG A 8 14.87 13.19 -3.25
C ARG A 8 15.15 14.12 -2.06
N GLU A 9 14.19 14.96 -1.70
CA GLU A 9 14.24 15.76 -0.46
C GLU A 9 13.96 14.87 0.75
N SER A 10 14.68 15.14 1.85
CA SER A 10 14.68 14.35 3.08
C SER A 10 13.35 14.44 3.82
N TRP A 11 12.67 13.32 3.98
CA TRP A 11 11.50 13.20 4.84
C TRP A 11 11.93 12.91 6.28
N THR A 12 11.44 13.70 7.23
CA THR A 12 11.49 13.36 8.67
C THR A 12 10.18 12.65 9.02
N GLU A 13 10.27 11.42 9.51
CA GLU A 13 9.14 10.66 10.07
C GLU A 13 8.45 11.47 11.18
N GLU A 14 7.12 11.55 11.18
CA GLU A 14 6.39 12.19 12.27
C GLU A 14 6.23 11.23 13.46
N GLU A 15 6.80 11.63 14.60
CA GLU A 15 6.61 11.01 15.91
C GLU A 15 5.18 11.26 16.41
N SER A 16 4.35 10.21 16.49
CA SER A 16 3.14 10.24 17.32
C SER A 16 3.54 10.33 18.80
N THR A 17 3.09 11.38 19.48
CA THR A 17 3.42 11.68 20.89
C THR A 17 2.83 10.71 21.92
N ARG A 18 2.27 9.56 21.50
CA ARG A 18 1.72 8.56 22.44
C ARG A 18 2.34 7.17 22.43
N THR A 19 3.22 6.84 21.50
CA THR A 19 4.02 5.61 21.63
C THR A 19 5.32 5.75 20.86
N THR A 20 6.40 6.08 21.59
CA THR A 20 7.75 6.13 21.03
C THR A 20 8.23 4.72 20.71
N ILE A 21 7.93 4.19 19.53
CA ILE A 21 8.67 3.05 18.98
C ILE A 21 9.92 3.62 18.30
N ARG A 22 10.85 4.16 19.11
CA ARG A 22 12.24 4.34 18.68
C ARG A 22 12.96 3.02 18.85
N GLN A 23 12.68 2.09 17.95
CA GLN A 23 13.67 1.09 17.57
C GLN A 23 13.81 1.21 16.06
N SER A 24 14.85 1.89 15.61
CA SER A 24 15.36 1.66 14.26
C SER A 24 15.58 0.16 14.17
N ASN A 25 14.69 -0.54 13.47
CA ASN A 25 14.75 -1.98 13.33
C ASN A 25 16.18 -2.32 12.87
N PRO A 26 16.99 -3.08 13.64
CA PRO A 26 18.38 -3.35 13.28
C PRO A 26 18.50 -4.03 11.92
N LEU A 27 17.43 -4.71 11.50
CA LEU A 27 17.33 -5.39 10.20
C LEU A 27 16.84 -4.46 9.07
N LYS A 28 16.46 -3.21 9.37
CA LYS A 28 15.90 -2.21 8.43
C LYS A 28 14.90 -2.83 7.45
N LEU A 29 13.93 -3.57 7.99
CA LEU A 29 13.03 -4.41 7.18
C LEU A 29 11.95 -3.63 6.45
N SER A 30 11.50 -2.50 7.00
CA SER A 30 10.46 -1.69 6.35
C SER A 30 11.05 -0.54 5.56
N ARG A 31 10.58 -0.39 4.33
CA ARG A 31 10.78 0.81 3.49
C ARG A 31 9.49 1.63 3.31
N VAL A 32 8.39 1.15 3.87
CA VAL A 32 7.10 1.83 3.92
C VAL A 32 6.92 2.44 5.30
N PHE A 33 6.49 3.70 5.36
CA PHE A 33 6.28 4.39 6.62
C PHE A 33 5.16 5.42 6.52
N ARG A 34 4.57 5.71 7.68
CA ARG A 34 3.63 6.80 7.85
C ARG A 34 4.38 8.11 8.09
N PHE A 35 3.90 9.18 7.50
CA PHE A 35 4.43 10.53 7.69
C PHE A 35 3.29 11.55 7.70
N VAL A 36 3.61 12.82 7.94
CA VAL A 36 2.68 13.91 7.63
C VAL A 36 3.23 14.72 6.49
N ASP A 37 2.38 14.90 5.49
CA ASP A 37 2.70 15.74 4.35
C ASP A 37 2.86 17.20 4.82
N PRO A 38 4.05 17.81 4.67
CA PRO A 38 4.33 19.16 5.11
C PRO A 38 3.54 20.20 4.31
N GLN A 39 3.03 19.87 3.11
CA GLN A 39 2.23 20.80 2.32
C GLN A 39 0.79 20.90 2.83
N THR A 40 0.17 19.77 3.17
CA THR A 40 -1.25 19.70 3.55
C THR A 40 -1.50 19.47 5.04
N GLY A 41 -0.50 19.03 5.79
CA GLY A 41 -0.62 18.61 7.19
C GLY A 41 -1.39 17.29 7.36
N ALA A 42 -1.58 16.52 6.28
CA ALA A 42 -2.27 15.24 6.29
C ALA A 42 -1.35 14.09 6.64
N SER A 43 -1.83 13.17 7.48
CA SER A 43 -1.15 11.89 7.67
C SER A 43 -1.23 11.10 6.37
N GLN A 44 -0.09 10.64 5.89
CA GLN A 44 0.07 9.91 4.65
C GLN A 44 0.91 8.65 4.91
N ILE A 45 0.83 7.72 3.98
CA ILE A 45 1.67 6.54 3.91
C ILE A 45 2.54 6.70 2.67
N SER A 46 3.83 6.40 2.78
CA SER A 46 4.73 6.42 1.63
C SER A 46 4.24 5.44 0.56
N ASP A 47 4.53 5.75 -0.70
CA ASP A 47 4.29 4.79 -1.79
C ASP A 47 5.08 3.50 -1.59
N PHE A 48 4.60 2.41 -2.20
CA PHE A 48 5.36 1.17 -2.25
C PHE A 48 6.66 1.41 -3.05
N PRO A 49 7.82 0.89 -2.61
CA PRO A 49 9.06 1.14 -3.32
C PRO A 49 9.06 0.50 -4.72
N ASP A 50 9.32 1.30 -5.77
CA ASP A 50 9.44 0.81 -7.16
C ASP A 50 10.60 -0.19 -7.37
N SER A 51 11.51 -0.29 -6.41
CA SER A 51 12.65 -1.20 -6.47
C SER A 51 12.51 -2.34 -5.48
N ASN A 52 12.89 -3.54 -5.93
CA ASN A 52 12.98 -4.71 -5.06
C ASN A 52 13.92 -4.45 -3.87
N PRO A 53 13.61 -4.98 -2.68
CA PRO A 53 14.51 -4.90 -1.54
C PRO A 53 15.84 -5.59 -1.83
N THR A 54 16.92 -5.04 -1.27
CA THR A 54 18.27 -5.61 -1.34
C THR A 54 18.58 -6.40 -0.08
N GLY A 55 19.35 -7.47 -0.17
CA GLY A 55 19.82 -8.26 0.98
C GLY A 55 20.97 -9.19 0.60
N ASP A 56 21.66 -9.69 1.61
CA ASP A 56 22.80 -10.60 1.46
C ASP A 56 22.35 -12.02 1.11
N THR A 57 21.08 -12.35 1.43
CA THR A 57 20.49 -13.67 1.15
C THR A 57 19.09 -13.55 0.53
N PRO A 58 18.65 -14.55 -0.27
CA PRO A 58 17.27 -14.65 -0.74
C PRO A 58 16.22 -14.54 0.37
N LEU A 59 16.48 -15.14 1.54
CA LEU A 59 15.58 -15.10 2.68
C LEU A 59 15.42 -13.67 3.23
N GLU A 60 16.53 -12.92 3.34
CA GLU A 60 16.48 -11.54 3.80
C GLU A 60 15.69 -10.63 2.86
N ILE A 61 15.87 -10.80 1.54
CA ILE A 61 15.12 -10.07 0.51
C ILE A 61 13.62 -10.34 0.65
N ARG A 62 13.24 -11.61 0.88
CA ARG A 62 11.84 -12.00 1.10
C ARG A 62 11.26 -11.41 2.37
N MET A 63 11.98 -11.50 3.48
CA MET A 63 11.53 -10.94 4.75
C MET A 63 11.30 -9.43 4.64
N LYS A 64 12.19 -8.71 3.96
CA LYS A 64 12.02 -7.27 3.70
C LYS A 64 10.77 -6.98 2.89
N HIS A 65 10.56 -7.69 1.78
CA HIS A 65 9.38 -7.50 0.95
C HIS A 65 8.07 -7.81 1.69
N PHE A 66 8.03 -8.93 2.42
CA PHE A 66 6.87 -9.31 3.23
C PHE A 66 6.56 -8.26 4.31
N THR A 67 7.58 -7.83 5.05
CA THR A 67 7.42 -6.79 6.07
C THR A 67 7.02 -5.44 5.47
N GLU A 68 7.43 -5.11 4.24
CA GLU A 68 6.96 -3.91 3.54
C GLU A 68 5.46 -3.98 3.26
N ILE A 69 4.97 -5.13 2.78
CA ILE A 69 3.56 -5.31 2.44
C ILE A 69 2.68 -5.35 3.68
N GLU A 70 3.07 -6.11 4.71
CA GLU A 70 2.38 -6.16 6.00
C GLU A 70 2.31 -4.77 6.65
N ASN A 71 3.41 -4.01 6.65
CA ASN A 71 3.38 -2.64 7.17
C ASN A 71 2.50 -1.73 6.32
N PHE A 72 2.53 -1.87 5.00
CA PHE A 72 1.72 -1.05 4.10
C PHE A 72 0.22 -1.24 4.34
N THR A 73 -0.23 -2.48 4.43
CA THR A 73 -1.63 -2.83 4.70
C THR A 73 -2.05 -2.39 6.11
N PHE A 74 -1.21 -2.65 7.12
CA PHE A 74 -1.48 -2.27 8.50
C PHE A 74 -1.55 -0.75 8.72
N LEU A 75 -0.60 0.00 8.14
CA LEU A 75 -0.60 1.45 8.23
C LEU A 75 -1.80 2.06 7.51
N ALA A 76 -2.21 1.49 6.37
CA ALA A 76 -3.39 1.91 5.64
C ALA A 76 -4.68 1.67 6.42
N TYR A 77 -4.85 0.47 6.98
CA TYR A 77 -5.97 0.16 7.87
C TYR A 77 -6.05 1.16 9.05
N THR A 78 -4.92 1.36 9.74
CA THR A 78 -4.84 2.30 10.88
C THR A 78 -5.23 3.71 10.46
N LEU A 79 -4.65 4.22 9.35
CA LEU A 79 -4.95 5.57 8.88
C LEU A 79 -6.42 5.71 8.49
N ALA A 80 -6.99 4.74 7.75
CA ALA A 80 -8.38 4.77 7.32
C ALA A 80 -9.36 4.80 8.50
N HIS A 81 -9.11 4.03 9.56
CA HIS A 81 -9.89 4.13 10.81
C HIS A 81 -9.77 5.50 11.48
N GLU A 82 -8.58 6.10 11.49
CA GLU A 82 -8.39 7.46 12.01
C GLU A 82 -9.08 8.53 11.14
N LEU A 83 -9.29 8.27 9.85
CA LEU A 83 -10.12 9.12 9.00
C LEU A 83 -11.58 9.08 9.46
N GLY A 84 -12.12 7.90 9.76
CA GLY A 84 -13.44 7.74 10.38
C GLY A 84 -14.58 8.40 9.61
N GLY A 85 -14.43 8.61 8.30
CA GLY A 85 -15.46 9.19 7.45
C GLY A 85 -16.60 8.19 7.23
N THR A 86 -17.79 8.55 7.69
CA THR A 86 -19.00 7.71 7.63
C THR A 86 -19.82 7.91 6.37
N THR A 87 -19.44 8.85 5.49
CA THR A 87 -20.13 9.06 4.22
C THR A 87 -19.50 8.16 3.15
N PRO A 88 -20.26 7.25 2.53
CA PRO A 88 -19.75 6.42 1.45
C PRO A 88 -19.26 7.27 0.27
N ARG A 89 -18.11 6.90 -0.28
CA ARG A 89 -17.49 7.58 -1.42
C ARG A 89 -16.94 6.56 -2.41
N PRO A 90 -16.95 6.88 -3.72
CA PRO A 90 -16.33 6.02 -4.72
C PRO A 90 -14.83 5.86 -4.45
N ILE A 91 -14.27 4.76 -4.93
CA ILE A 91 -12.83 4.49 -4.90
C ILE A 91 -12.24 5.00 -6.22
N ARG A 92 -11.57 6.16 -6.21
CA ARG A 92 -11.16 6.83 -7.44
C ARG A 92 -9.96 6.16 -8.08
N THR A 93 -9.08 5.64 -7.26
CA THR A 93 -7.80 5.04 -7.66
C THR A 93 -7.95 3.72 -8.41
N VAL A 94 -9.12 3.08 -8.37
CA VAL A 94 -9.38 1.83 -9.13
C VAL A 94 -10.06 2.07 -10.48
N THR A 95 -10.47 3.31 -10.80
CA THR A 95 -11.26 3.63 -12.01
C THR A 95 -10.62 3.10 -13.28
N ASP A 96 -9.31 3.31 -13.42
CA ASP A 96 -8.52 2.91 -14.59
C ASP A 96 -7.64 1.69 -14.33
N LEU A 97 -7.78 1.05 -13.16
CA LEU A 97 -6.94 -0.09 -12.78
C LEU A 97 -7.27 -1.31 -13.64
N GLN A 98 -6.21 -1.90 -14.20
CA GLN A 98 -6.20 -3.19 -14.87
C GLN A 98 -5.16 -4.06 -14.19
N VAL A 99 -5.49 -5.31 -13.88
CA VAL A 99 -4.63 -6.26 -13.18
C VAL A 99 -4.45 -7.53 -14.01
N PRO A 100 -3.35 -8.28 -13.84
CA PRO A 100 -3.00 -9.38 -14.74
C PRO A 100 -3.80 -10.67 -14.54
N ASP A 101 -4.61 -10.78 -13.48
CA ASP A 101 -5.44 -11.97 -13.19
C ASP A 101 -6.93 -11.68 -13.38
N ASP A 102 -7.66 -12.57 -14.07
CA ASP A 102 -9.08 -12.41 -14.44
C ASP A 102 -10.04 -12.40 -13.23
N GLU A 103 -9.73 -13.18 -12.19
CA GLU A 103 -10.54 -13.24 -10.96
C GLU A 103 -10.42 -11.90 -10.22
N PHE A 104 -9.19 -11.42 -10.03
CA PHE A 104 -8.93 -10.11 -9.44
C PHE A 104 -9.38 -8.95 -10.32
N GLN A 105 -9.35 -9.10 -11.64
CA GLN A 105 -9.89 -8.09 -12.55
C GLN A 105 -11.41 -7.97 -12.38
N SER A 106 -12.10 -9.08 -12.12
CA SER A 106 -13.53 -9.08 -11.80
C SER A 106 -13.81 -8.34 -10.49
N PHE A 107 -13.02 -8.60 -9.45
CA PHE A 107 -13.07 -7.83 -8.20
C PHE A 107 -12.85 -6.32 -8.41
N VAL A 108 -11.84 -5.94 -9.20
CA VAL A 108 -11.58 -4.54 -9.55
C VAL A 108 -12.77 -3.91 -10.27
N ASN A 109 -13.43 -4.65 -11.17
CA ASN A 109 -14.60 -4.14 -11.89
C ASN A 109 -15.80 -3.89 -10.95
N GLU A 110 -15.99 -4.72 -9.93
CA GLU A 110 -16.98 -4.47 -8.88
C GLU A 110 -16.61 -3.23 -8.05
N ALA A 111 -15.34 -3.15 -7.61
CA ALA A 111 -14.81 -2.04 -6.82
C ALA A 111 -14.96 -0.67 -7.52
N LYS A 112 -14.88 -0.62 -8.86
CA LYS A 112 -15.12 0.61 -9.66
C LYS A 112 -16.52 1.20 -9.47
N THR A 113 -17.49 0.38 -9.11
CA THR A 113 -18.88 0.80 -8.91
C THR A 113 -19.24 0.96 -7.43
N ALA A 114 -18.38 0.47 -6.54
CA ALA A 114 -18.59 0.52 -5.11
C ALA A 114 -18.44 1.95 -4.56
N SER A 115 -19.16 2.22 -3.48
CA SER A 115 -18.96 3.42 -2.65
C SER A 115 -18.81 2.97 -1.21
N LEU A 116 -17.65 3.24 -0.62
CA LEU A 116 -17.27 2.77 0.71
C LEU A 116 -17.03 3.94 1.63
N THR A 117 -17.47 3.79 2.88
CA THR A 117 -16.99 4.58 4.02
C THR A 117 -15.49 4.37 4.23
N ASP A 118 -14.86 5.15 5.11
CA ASP A 118 -13.44 4.99 5.39
C ASP A 118 -13.16 3.70 6.17
N GLU A 119 -14.12 3.25 6.98
CA GLU A 119 -14.04 1.97 7.71
C GLU A 119 -14.19 0.77 6.76
N GLU A 120 -15.18 0.77 5.88
CA GLU A 120 -15.33 -0.30 4.88
C GLU A 120 -14.13 -0.38 3.92
N LEU A 121 -13.53 0.76 3.58
CA LEU A 121 -12.29 0.80 2.81
C LEU A 121 -11.12 0.22 3.61
N ALA A 122 -11.04 0.49 4.92
CA ALA A 122 -10.02 -0.08 5.81
C ALA A 122 -10.11 -1.61 5.85
N ASP A 123 -11.31 -2.14 6.06
CA ASP A 123 -11.58 -3.58 6.07
C ASP A 123 -11.17 -4.21 4.74
N THR A 124 -11.56 -3.59 3.62
CA THR A 124 -11.22 -4.07 2.28
C THR A 124 -9.69 -4.13 2.07
N VAL A 125 -8.94 -3.10 2.50
CA VAL A 125 -7.47 -3.09 2.42
C VAL A 125 -6.88 -4.23 3.24
N LEU A 126 -7.37 -4.43 4.46
CA LEU A 126 -6.87 -5.46 5.36
C LEU A 126 -7.16 -6.87 4.81
N ASP A 127 -8.35 -7.10 4.26
CA ASP A 127 -8.72 -8.37 3.63
C ASP A 127 -7.83 -8.72 2.43
N VAL A 128 -7.56 -7.74 1.55
CA VAL A 128 -6.64 -7.94 0.42
C VAL A 128 -5.23 -8.23 0.93
N GLY A 129 -4.77 -7.50 1.96
CA GLY A 129 -3.47 -7.72 2.59
C GLY A 129 -3.31 -9.12 3.20
N ILE A 130 -4.28 -9.57 3.99
CA ILE A 130 -4.27 -10.91 4.60
C ILE A 130 -4.28 -12.00 3.52
N ASN A 131 -5.07 -11.83 2.45
CA ASN A 131 -5.09 -12.78 1.34
C ASN A 131 -3.72 -12.85 0.65
N TRP A 132 -3.05 -11.72 0.45
CA TRP A 132 -1.69 -11.69 -0.08
C TRP A 132 -0.71 -12.49 0.80
N GLU A 133 -0.73 -12.24 2.12
CA GLU A 133 0.15 -12.95 3.07
C GLU A 133 -0.08 -14.46 3.04
N HIS A 134 -1.35 -14.86 3.08
CA HIS A 134 -1.72 -16.27 3.05
C HIS A 134 -1.26 -16.95 1.75
N PHE A 135 -1.38 -16.23 0.64
CA PHE A 135 -1.04 -16.72 -0.67
C PHE A 135 0.47 -16.93 -0.83
N VAL A 136 1.29 -15.97 -0.40
CA VAL A 136 2.76 -16.12 -0.45
C VAL A 136 3.24 -17.21 0.50
N ALA A 137 2.74 -17.25 1.74
CA ALA A 137 3.12 -18.27 2.71
C ALA A 137 2.81 -19.70 2.23
N SER A 138 1.71 -19.87 1.50
CA SER A 138 1.27 -21.18 1.00
C SER A 138 2.05 -21.68 -0.24
N ASN A 139 2.82 -20.81 -0.89
CA ASN A 139 3.50 -21.11 -2.16
C ASN A 139 5.03 -20.96 -2.09
N ASP A 140 5.62 -20.94 -0.89
CA ASP A 140 7.08 -20.82 -0.68
C ASP A 140 7.87 -21.91 -1.42
N ASN A 141 7.29 -23.10 -1.59
CA ASN A 141 7.89 -24.21 -2.33
C ASN A 141 7.99 -23.99 -3.86
N LEU A 142 7.29 -22.99 -4.41
CA LEU A 142 7.28 -22.66 -5.84
C LEU A 142 8.23 -21.51 -6.20
N LEU A 143 8.96 -20.95 -5.23
CA LEU A 143 9.88 -19.84 -5.41
C LEU A 143 11.06 -20.16 -6.34
N ILE A 144 11.47 -19.17 -7.11
CA ILE A 144 12.65 -19.25 -7.97
C ILE A 144 13.89 -18.85 -7.15
N PRO A 145 14.88 -19.73 -6.96
CA PRO A 145 16.05 -19.43 -6.11
C PRO A 145 16.81 -18.16 -6.52
N GLU A 146 16.95 -17.92 -7.83
CA GLU A 146 17.65 -16.77 -8.40
C GLU A 146 16.80 -15.48 -8.40
N HIS A 147 15.47 -15.62 -8.24
CA HIS A 147 14.52 -14.52 -8.23
C HIS A 147 13.64 -14.62 -6.97
N PRO A 148 14.13 -14.15 -5.81
CA PRO A 148 13.53 -14.44 -4.51
C PRO A 148 12.12 -13.90 -4.29
N LEU A 149 11.62 -13.05 -5.18
CA LEU A 149 10.28 -12.46 -5.16
C LEU A 149 9.38 -13.00 -6.28
N LYS A 150 9.85 -14.02 -7.01
CA LYS A 150 9.11 -14.62 -8.11
C LYS A 150 8.93 -16.11 -7.88
N ILE A 151 7.77 -16.60 -8.30
CA ILE A 151 7.43 -18.01 -8.30
C ILE A 151 7.40 -18.57 -9.71
N THR A 152 7.54 -19.88 -9.80
CA THR A 152 7.60 -20.64 -11.06
C THR A 152 6.24 -20.77 -11.76
N ASP A 153 5.15 -20.72 -10.99
CA ASP A 153 3.78 -20.76 -11.51
C ASP A 153 3.36 -19.35 -11.96
N VAL A 154 3.12 -19.20 -13.27
CA VAL A 154 2.80 -17.93 -13.90
C VAL A 154 1.44 -17.40 -13.46
N LEU A 155 0.40 -18.25 -13.41
CA LEU A 155 -0.95 -17.82 -13.02
C LEU A 155 -0.96 -17.39 -11.55
N MET A 156 -0.22 -18.12 -10.73
CA MET A 156 -0.03 -17.78 -9.33
C MET A 156 0.73 -16.44 -9.19
N GLN A 157 1.74 -16.19 -10.02
CA GLN A 157 2.48 -14.91 -10.02
C GLN A 157 1.56 -13.75 -10.40
N GLU A 158 0.69 -13.93 -11.39
CA GLU A 158 -0.29 -12.92 -11.81
C GLU A 158 -1.25 -12.56 -10.66
N LYS A 159 -1.67 -13.54 -9.85
CA LYS A 159 -2.47 -13.28 -8.64
C LYS A 159 -1.74 -12.44 -7.60
N ILE A 160 -0.46 -12.74 -7.33
CA ILE A 160 0.38 -11.95 -6.40
C ILE A 160 0.49 -10.52 -6.92
N ASP A 161 0.87 -10.37 -8.20
CA ASP A 161 1.06 -9.07 -8.83
C ASP A 161 -0.27 -8.27 -8.84
N ALA A 162 -1.42 -8.93 -9.02
CA ALA A 162 -2.74 -8.29 -8.95
C ALA A 162 -3.08 -7.79 -7.53
N LEU A 163 -2.82 -8.59 -6.50
CA LEU A 163 -3.05 -8.23 -5.10
C LEU A 163 -2.18 -7.03 -4.68
N ASP A 164 -0.92 -6.96 -5.13
CA ASP A 164 -0.04 -5.80 -4.90
C ASP A 164 -0.66 -4.53 -5.50
N MET A 165 -1.05 -4.59 -6.79
CA MET A 165 -1.62 -3.44 -7.51
C MET A 165 -2.93 -2.94 -6.89
N ILE A 166 -3.80 -3.85 -6.44
CA ILE A 166 -5.06 -3.52 -5.77
C ILE A 166 -4.78 -2.85 -4.43
N THR A 167 -3.89 -3.44 -3.63
CA THR A 167 -3.50 -2.89 -2.32
C THR A 167 -2.96 -1.47 -2.48
N GLU A 168 -2.02 -1.26 -3.41
CA GLU A 168 -1.48 0.07 -3.71
C GLU A 168 -2.55 1.07 -4.16
N ALA A 169 -3.50 0.64 -4.99
CA ALA A 169 -4.61 1.50 -5.38
C ALA A 169 -5.45 1.92 -4.17
N PHE A 170 -5.82 1.00 -3.28
CA PHE A 170 -6.61 1.33 -2.10
C PHE A 170 -5.85 2.20 -1.09
N VAL A 171 -4.57 1.94 -0.84
CA VAL A 171 -3.76 2.81 0.04
C VAL A 171 -3.66 4.23 -0.54
N ARG A 172 -3.51 4.37 -1.87
CA ARG A 172 -3.56 5.68 -2.52
C ARG A 172 -4.91 6.37 -2.31
N GLU A 173 -6.03 5.65 -2.31
CA GLU A 173 -7.34 6.22 -2.00
C GLU A 173 -7.41 6.70 -0.54
N VAL A 174 -6.87 5.93 0.42
CA VAL A 174 -6.77 6.34 1.83
C VAL A 174 -5.95 7.64 1.95
N ASN A 175 -4.81 7.72 1.27
CA ASN A 175 -3.97 8.91 1.23
C ASN A 175 -4.74 10.14 0.69
N LEU A 176 -5.45 9.99 -0.44
CA LEU A 176 -6.29 11.04 -1.01
C LEU A 176 -7.36 11.52 -0.02
N ARG A 177 -8.08 10.59 0.60
CA ARG A 177 -9.14 10.91 1.58
C ARG A 177 -8.58 11.61 2.81
N SER A 178 -7.36 11.25 3.22
CA SER A 178 -6.66 11.90 4.33
C SER A 178 -6.31 13.36 4.05
N ILE A 179 -5.79 13.63 2.84
CA ILE A 179 -5.54 15.00 2.38
C ILE A 179 -6.85 15.81 2.40
N GLU A 180 -7.91 15.27 1.80
CA GLU A 180 -9.22 15.94 1.73
C GLU A 180 -9.80 16.26 3.12
N LYS A 181 -9.62 15.35 4.08
CA LYS A 181 -10.05 15.55 5.47
C LYS A 181 -9.32 16.73 6.11
N LYS A 182 -8.02 16.90 5.86
CA LYS A 182 -7.23 18.00 6.44
C LYS A 182 -7.43 19.33 5.74
N THR A 183 -7.46 19.35 4.41
CA THR A 183 -7.57 20.60 3.65
C THR A 183 -9.00 21.10 3.52
N GLY A 184 -9.98 20.28 3.92
CA GLY A 184 -11.37 20.43 3.54
C GLY A 184 -11.55 20.14 2.04
N ARG A 185 -12.76 19.75 1.63
CA ARG A 185 -13.14 19.75 0.20
C ARG A 185 -13.03 21.19 -0.31
N LYS A 186 -11.88 21.57 -0.89
CA LYS A 186 -11.72 22.84 -1.62
C LYS A 186 -12.43 22.77 -2.99
N THR A 187 -13.70 22.41 -2.99
CA THR A 187 -14.60 22.50 -4.13
C THR A 187 -16.01 22.51 -3.56
N ASP A 188 -16.62 23.70 -3.54
CA ASP A 188 -18.07 23.95 -3.71
C ASP A 188 -18.49 25.39 -3.31
N LYS A 189 -17.62 26.38 -3.48
CA LYS A 189 -18.04 27.79 -3.72
C LYS A 189 -17.04 28.51 -4.61
N ALA A 190 -17.33 28.56 -5.90
CA ALA A 190 -16.96 29.62 -6.81
C ALA A 190 -18.13 29.82 -7.80
#